data_AF-A0A8S3GGR8-F1
#
_entry.id   AF-A0A8S3GGR8-F1
#
_cell.length_a   1.000
_cell.length_b   1.000
_cell.length_c   1.000
_cell.angle_alpha   90.00
_cell.angle_beta   90.00
_cell.angle_gamma   90.00
#
_symmetry.space_group_name_H-M   'P 1'
#
loop_
_entity.id
_entity.type
_entity.pdbx_description
1 polymer ?
#
loop_
_entity_poly.entity_id
_entity_poly.type
_entity_poly.pdbx_seq_one_letter_code
_entity_poly.pdbx_strand_id
1 'polypeptide(L)'
;MISDINSKRHRKLARAISDLVCLLRSAPFEDFNASLNEQQSGQVCTFSENAALRLATSDAEEFVNYNKRFLSRISPGTWRVDSSNVNPQDFWNVGCQM
;
A
#
# COMPACT_ATOMS: atom_id res chain seq x y z
N MET A 1 -3.19 21.34 25.50
CA MET A 1 -4.35 20.46 25.23
C MET A 1 -4.78 20.74 23.80
N ILE A 2 -5.19 19.72 23.02
CA ILE A 2 -5.27 19.66 21.53
C ILE A 2 -3.98 19.04 20.95
N SER A 3 -3.72 17.74 21.01
CA SER A 3 -4.44 16.52 20.57
C SER A 3 -3.69 15.91 19.39
N ASP A 4 -2.99 14.82 19.68
CA ASP A 4 -2.36 13.87 18.75
C ASP A 4 -3.37 13.31 17.72
N ILE A 5 -3.60 14.05 16.63
CA ILE A 5 -4.42 13.59 15.50
C ILE A 5 -3.49 13.19 14.36
N ASN A 6 -2.72 12.10 14.50
CA ASN A 6 -2.37 11.24 13.34
C ASN A 6 -1.61 9.93 13.64
N SER A 7 -1.72 9.34 14.83
CA SER A 7 -1.26 7.95 14.97
C SER A 7 -2.34 7.01 14.41
N LYS A 8 -2.13 6.48 13.19
CA LYS A 8 -2.90 5.33 12.69
C LYS A 8 -2.79 4.22 13.75
N ARG A 9 -3.85 4.01 14.52
CA ARG A 9 -3.85 3.11 15.69
C ARG A 9 -3.71 1.66 15.21
N HIS A 10 -2.49 1.16 15.11
CA HIS A 10 -2.22 -0.24 14.82
C HIS A 10 -2.63 -1.07 16.05
N ARG A 11 -3.81 -1.69 15.97
CA ARG A 11 -4.26 -2.66 16.98
C ARG A 11 -3.49 -3.95 16.77
N LYS A 12 -2.98 -4.55 17.84
CA LYS A 12 -2.39 -5.89 17.78
C LYS A 12 -3.49 -6.87 17.38
N LEU A 13 -3.22 -7.68 16.35
CA LEU A 13 -4.14 -8.73 15.92
C LEU A 13 -4.19 -9.83 17.00
N ALA A 14 -5.39 -10.34 17.27
CA ALA A 14 -5.55 -11.54 18.09
C ALA A 14 -4.89 -12.73 17.39
N ARG A 15 -4.30 -13.65 18.15
CA ARG A 15 -3.55 -14.79 17.60
C ARG A 15 -4.40 -15.62 16.63
N ALA A 16 -5.64 -15.92 17.02
CA ALA A 16 -6.58 -16.68 16.19
C ALA A 16 -6.85 -16.04 14.81
N ILE A 17 -6.82 -14.71 14.69
CA ILE A 17 -6.99 -14.01 13.40
C ILE A 17 -5.67 -14.03 12.61
N SER A 18 -4.54 -13.84 13.30
CA SER A 18 -3.22 -13.91 12.67
C SER A 18 -2.94 -15.29 12.05
N ASP A 19 -3.42 -16.36 12.68
CA ASP A 19 -3.24 -17.74 12.21
C ASP A 19 -4.07 -18.06 10.94
N LEU A 20 -5.04 -17.22 10.58
CA LEU A 20 -5.81 -17.35 9.33
C LEU A 20 -5.08 -16.78 8.10
N VAL A 21 -3.96 -16.08 8.28
CA VAL A 21 -3.21 -15.46 7.17
C VAL A 21 -2.33 -16.50 6.50
N CYS A 22 -2.75 -16.99 5.33
CA CYS A 22 -2.04 -18.06 4.61
C CYS A 22 -1.18 -17.56 3.43
N LEU A 23 -1.59 -16.47 2.77
CA LEU A 23 -0.99 -16.04 1.49
C LEU A 23 -0.35 -14.66 1.58
N LEU A 24 -1.11 -13.66 2.05
CA LEU A 24 -0.71 -12.26 2.01
C LEU A 24 -0.72 -11.64 3.39
N ARG A 25 0.44 -11.12 3.81
CA ARG A 25 0.61 -10.37 5.04
C ARG A 25 0.81 -8.89 4.75
N SER A 26 0.10 -8.02 5.47
CA SER A 26 0.33 -6.59 5.34
C SER A 26 1.72 -6.21 5.84
N ALA A 27 2.44 -5.41 5.07
CA ALA A 27 3.70 -4.77 5.48
C ALA A 27 3.59 -3.24 5.31
N PRO A 28 4.32 -2.47 6.14
CA PRO A 28 4.52 -1.05 5.87
C PRO A 28 5.43 -0.88 4.65
N PHE A 29 5.21 0.18 3.89
CA PHE A 29 6.14 0.63 2.87
C PHE A 29 6.97 1.79 3.44
N GLU A 30 8.29 1.67 3.36
CA GLU A 30 9.24 2.73 3.71
C GLU A 30 9.73 3.41 2.43
N ASP A 31 10.47 2.66 1.61
CA ASP A 31 10.87 3.04 0.26
C ASP A 31 11.15 1.79 -0.60
N PHE A 32 11.41 2.00 -1.89
CA PHE A 32 11.66 0.90 -2.83
C PHE A 32 12.92 0.10 -2.52
N ASN A 33 13.97 0.74 -2.00
CA ASN A 33 15.25 0.09 -1.73
C ASN A 33 15.16 -0.79 -0.47
N ALA A 34 14.52 -0.29 0.59
CA ALA A 34 14.20 -1.06 1.79
C ALA A 34 13.34 -2.29 1.41
N SER A 35 12.30 -2.10 0.59
CA SER A 35 11.48 -3.21 0.10
C SER A 35 12.28 -4.27 -0.67
N LEU A 36 13.22 -3.86 -1.53
CA LEU A 36 14.04 -4.82 -2.29
C LEU A 36 14.95 -5.68 -1.42
N ASN A 37 15.40 -5.15 -0.27
CA ASN A 37 16.33 -5.82 0.63
C ASN A 37 15.62 -6.64 1.72
N GLU A 38 14.47 -6.17 2.21
CA GLU A 38 13.85 -6.69 3.45
C GLU A 38 12.45 -7.29 3.25
N GLN A 39 11.72 -6.87 2.20
CA GLN A 39 10.34 -7.31 2.01
C GLN A 39 10.28 -8.76 1.50
N GLN A 40 9.36 -9.52 2.05
CA GLN A 40 9.11 -10.91 1.66
C GLN A 40 8.05 -10.97 0.56
N SER A 41 8.14 -11.95 -0.33
CA SER A 41 7.21 -12.11 -1.46
C SER A 41 5.73 -12.24 -1.06
N GLY A 42 5.46 -12.83 0.10
CA GLY A 42 4.10 -12.93 0.67
C GLY A 42 3.62 -11.65 1.36
N GLN A 43 4.35 -10.53 1.27
CA GLN A 43 3.95 -9.25 1.85
C GLN A 43 3.33 -8.31 0.83
N VAL A 44 2.27 -7.64 1.26
CA VAL A 44 1.55 -6.62 0.48
C VAL A 44 1.64 -5.26 1.17
N CYS A 45 1.96 -4.24 0.38
CA CYS A 45 1.96 -2.85 0.83
C CYS A 45 0.69 -2.16 0.37
N THR A 46 0.10 -1.34 1.25
CA THR A 46 -1.09 -0.54 0.93
C THR A 46 -0.72 0.93 0.80
N PHE A 47 -1.00 1.49 -0.35
CA PHE A 47 -0.76 2.89 -0.67
C PHE A 47 -2.08 3.65 -0.66
N SER A 48 -2.10 4.83 -0.04
CA SER A 48 -3.20 5.77 -0.27
C SER A 48 -3.14 6.27 -1.71
N GLU A 49 -4.29 6.54 -2.32
CA GLU A 49 -4.43 7.17 -3.64
C GLU A 49 -3.37 8.25 -3.94
N ASN A 50 -3.26 9.29 -3.10
CA ASN A 50 -2.30 10.38 -3.33
C ASN A 50 -0.83 9.94 -3.27
N ALA A 51 -0.51 8.93 -2.47
CA ALA A 51 0.85 8.41 -2.37
C ALA A 51 1.19 7.59 -3.60
N ALA A 52 0.27 6.73 -4.04
CA ALA A 52 0.44 5.92 -5.24
C ALA A 52 0.54 6.80 -6.49
N LEU A 53 -0.29 7.82 -6.63
CA LEU A 53 -0.26 8.73 -7.77
C LEU A 53 1.06 9.53 -7.81
N ARG A 54 1.55 9.97 -6.64
CA ARG A 54 2.85 10.65 -6.56
C ARG A 54 3.98 9.72 -6.99
N LEU A 55 4.05 8.50 -6.46
CA LEU A 55 5.07 7.52 -6.85
C LEU A 55 4.97 7.15 -8.33
N ALA A 56 3.76 6.99 -8.87
CA ALA A 56 3.54 6.72 -10.29
C ALA A 56 3.96 7.88 -11.22
N THR A 57 4.05 9.11 -10.69
CA THR A 57 4.47 10.29 -11.45
C THR A 57 5.96 10.59 -11.28
N SER A 58 6.49 10.46 -10.06
CA SER A 58 7.87 10.83 -9.71
C SER A 58 8.87 9.68 -9.88
N ASP A 59 8.44 8.45 -9.61
CA ASP A 59 9.31 7.27 -9.46
C ASP A 59 8.70 6.05 -10.21
N ALA A 60 8.20 6.30 -11.42
CA ALA A 60 7.40 5.33 -12.17
C ALA A 60 8.15 4.02 -12.48
N GLU A 61 9.44 4.13 -12.83
CA GLU A 61 10.26 2.97 -13.18
C GLU A 61 10.53 2.09 -11.96
N GLU A 62 10.87 2.70 -10.83
CA GLU A 62 11.06 2.02 -9.55
C GLU A 62 9.76 1.34 -9.11
N PHE A 63 8.62 2.00 -9.30
CA PHE A 63 7.34 1.41 -8.94
C PHE A 63 6.97 0.22 -9.82
N VAL A 64 7.24 0.30 -11.13
CA VAL A 64 7.12 -0.85 -12.06
C VAL A 64 8.02 -2.00 -11.61
N ASN A 65 9.28 -1.71 -11.27
CA ASN A 65 10.23 -2.72 -10.83
C ASN A 65 9.85 -3.35 -9.48
N TYR A 66 9.31 -2.56 -8.55
CA TYR A 66 8.72 -3.04 -7.30
C TYR A 66 7.55 -4.00 -7.58
N ASN A 67 6.62 -3.62 -8.46
CA ASN A 67 5.42 -4.41 -8.77
C ASN A 67 5.69 -5.71 -9.53
N LYS A 68 6.89 -5.88 -10.11
CA LYS A 68 7.34 -7.18 -10.64
C LYS A 68 7.61 -8.22 -9.54
N ARG A 69 7.94 -7.78 -8.32
CA ARG A 69 8.33 -8.65 -7.20
C ARG A 69 7.29 -8.73 -6.08
N PHE A 70 6.59 -7.63 -5.84
CA PHE A 70 5.70 -7.51 -4.70
C PHE A 70 4.31 -7.03 -5.13
N LEU A 71 3.32 -7.33 -4.30
CA LEU A 71 1.97 -6.84 -4.50
C LEU A 71 1.80 -5.44 -3.88
N SER A 72 1.16 -4.57 -4.64
CA SER A 72 0.69 -3.26 -4.18
C SER A 72 -0.84 -3.23 -4.19
N ARG A 73 -1.38 -2.60 -3.13
CA ARG A 73 -2.82 -2.33 -3.00
C ARG A 73 -3.07 -0.84 -2.90
N ILE A 74 -3.95 -0.28 -3.72
CA ILE A 74 -4.35 1.12 -3.68
C ILE A 74 -5.66 1.26 -2.88
N SER A 75 -5.69 2.20 -1.94
CA SER A 75 -6.90 2.53 -1.19
C SER A 75 -7.41 3.92 -1.61
N PRO A 76 -8.71 4.04 -1.97
CA PRO A 76 -9.32 5.34 -2.29
C PRO A 76 -9.17 6.32 -1.13
N GLY A 77 -9.03 7.61 -1.46
CA GLY A 77 -8.98 8.67 -0.46
C GLY A 77 -10.27 8.77 0.36
N THR A 78 -10.15 9.01 1.66
CA THR A 78 -11.30 9.17 2.57
C THR A 78 -12.16 10.40 2.27
N TRP A 79 -11.65 11.34 1.45
CA TRP A 79 -12.40 12.51 0.98
C TRP A 79 -13.46 12.17 -0.07
N ARG A 80 -13.44 10.95 -0.63
CA ARG A 80 -14.46 10.43 -1.56
C ARG A 80 -15.72 10.01 -0.81
N VAL A 81 -16.38 10.98 -0.20
CA VAL A 81 -17.59 10.78 0.63
C VAL A 81 -18.79 10.28 -0.18
N ASP A 82 -18.78 10.51 -1.49
CA ASP A 82 -19.76 10.05 -2.46
C ASP A 82 -19.48 8.62 -2.98
N SER A 83 -18.45 7.96 -2.47
CA SER A 83 -17.96 6.67 -2.96
C SER A 83 -17.57 6.68 -4.44
N SER A 84 -17.16 7.85 -4.97
CA SER A 84 -16.57 7.95 -6.30
C SER A 84 -15.33 7.05 -6.42
N ASN A 85 -15.09 6.53 -7.62
CA ASN A 85 -13.92 5.70 -7.90
C ASN A 85 -12.75 6.54 -8.42
N VAL A 86 -11.54 6.02 -8.19
CA VAL A 86 -10.32 6.50 -8.84
C VAL A 86 -10.26 5.98 -10.28
N ASN A 87 -9.54 6.68 -11.16
CA ASN A 87 -9.18 6.11 -12.45
C ASN A 87 -8.12 5.01 -12.22
N PRO A 88 -8.38 3.74 -12.53
CA PRO A 88 -7.43 2.68 -12.26
C PRO A 88 -6.24 2.66 -13.23
N GLN A 89 -6.36 3.31 -14.40
CA GLN A 89 -5.35 3.25 -15.45
C GLN A 89 -3.98 3.78 -14.99
N ASP A 90 -3.98 4.84 -14.18
CA ASP A 90 -2.76 5.46 -13.68
C ASP A 90 -1.94 4.47 -12.83
N PHE A 91 -2.61 3.58 -12.10
CA PHE A 91 -1.98 2.57 -11.26
C PHE A 91 -1.63 1.29 -12.04
N TRP A 92 -2.47 0.89 -13.00
CA TRP A 92 -2.18 -0.25 -13.88
C TRP A 92 -0.98 -0.01 -14.77
N ASN A 93 -0.76 1.23 -15.23
CA ASN A 93 0.41 1.59 -16.03
C ASN A 93 1.73 1.33 -15.30
N VAL A 94 1.73 1.43 -13.96
CA VAL A 94 2.90 1.11 -13.12
C VAL A 94 2.85 -0.31 -12.52
N GLY A 95 1.90 -1.13 -12.93
CA GLY A 95 1.81 -2.54 -12.56
C GLY A 95 1.13 -2.83 -11.21
N CYS A 96 0.41 -1.88 -10.61
CA CYS A 96 -0.33 -2.14 -9.38
C CYS A 96 -1.45 -3.16 -9.60
N GLN A 97 -1.55 -4.15 -8.70
CA GLN A 97 -2.44 -5.30 -8.90
C GLN A 97 -3.79 -5.19 -8.16
N MET A 98 -3.86 -4.42 -7.06
CA MET A 98 -5.04 -4.32 -6.19
C MET A 98 -5.43 -2.87 -5.87
#